data_AF-A0ABD2PMV5-F1
#
_entry.id   AF-A0ABD2PMV5-F1
#
_cell.length_a   1.000
_cell.length_b   1.000
_cell.length_c   1.000
_cell.angle_alpha   90.00
_cell.angle_beta   90.00
_cell.angle_gamma   90.00
#
_symmetry.space_group_name_H-M   'P 1'
#
loop_
_entity.id
_entity.type
_entity.pdbx_description
1 polymer ?
#
loop_
_entity_poly.entity_id
_entity_poly.type
_entity_poly.pdbx_seq_one_letter_code
_entity_poly.pdbx_strand_id
1 'polypeptide(L)'
;MNICSYRDTELKNEITTNYNEKVTSFDELSLKQDLLLGIYAYGYQSPSAIQQVAIKPAISGRDLLAQAQSGTGKTATFTISILQRIDTSINETQALVLAPTRELAKQIMNVSTIWFLQNSL
;
A
#
# COMPACT_ATOMS: atom_id res chain seq x y z
N MET A 1 15.65 4.79 7.27
CA MET A 1 14.56 5.38 6.46
C MET A 1 14.76 5.01 4.99
N ASN A 2 13.84 4.25 4.40
CA ASN A 2 13.81 3.96 2.97
C ASN A 2 13.15 5.12 2.23
N ILE A 3 13.71 5.56 1.12
CA ILE A 3 13.23 6.67 0.31
C ILE A 3 12.87 6.10 -1.05
N CYS A 4 11.64 6.36 -1.49
CA CYS A 4 11.18 6.04 -2.83
C CYS A 4 10.52 7.27 -3.45
N SER A 5 11.09 7.80 -4.52
CA SER A 5 10.55 8.91 -5.28
C SER A 5 10.22 8.46 -6.70
N TYR A 6 8.97 8.68 -7.10
CA TYR A 6 8.48 8.52 -8.46
C TYR A 6 8.32 9.90 -9.10
N ARG A 7 9.00 10.13 -10.21
CA ARG A 7 8.83 11.32 -11.05
C ARG A 7 8.30 10.89 -12.42
N ASP A 8 7.15 11.45 -12.82
CA ASP A 8 6.72 11.43 -14.23
C ASP A 8 7.46 12.54 -14.96
N THR A 9 8.46 12.15 -15.76
CA THR A 9 9.11 13.02 -16.76
C THR A 9 8.79 12.47 -18.14
N GLU A 10 8.63 13.35 -19.15
CA GLU A 10 8.25 13.01 -20.54
C GLU A 10 9.17 11.97 -21.22
N LEU A 11 10.30 11.63 -20.60
CA LEU A 11 11.22 10.58 -21.02
C LEU A 11 11.60 9.74 -19.78
N LYS A 12 10.94 8.59 -19.62
CA LYS A 12 11.18 7.50 -18.63
C LYS A 12 10.63 7.72 -17.22
N ASN A 13 9.88 6.71 -16.75
CA ASN A 13 9.43 6.53 -15.37
C ASN A 13 10.63 6.20 -14.46
N GLU A 14 11.33 7.22 -13.97
CA GLU A 14 12.46 7.03 -13.06
C GLU A 14 12.00 6.94 -11.61
N ILE A 15 12.06 5.72 -11.06
CA ILE A 15 11.98 5.49 -9.62
C ILE A 15 13.37 5.68 -9.04
N THR A 16 13.56 6.75 -8.26
CA THR A 16 14.74 6.90 -7.42
C THR A 16 14.45 6.27 -6.07
N THR A 17 15.12 5.17 -5.76
CA THR A 17 14.92 4.44 -4.50
C THR A 17 16.26 3.98 -3.94
N ASN A 18 16.43 4.07 -2.62
CA ASN A 18 17.53 3.41 -1.91
C ASN A 18 17.19 1.95 -1.55
N TYR A 19 16.04 1.45 -2.01
CA TYR A 19 15.55 0.10 -1.84
C TYR A 19 15.63 -0.66 -3.17
N ASN A 20 16.49 -1.68 -3.24
CA ASN A 20 16.86 -2.34 -4.51
C ASN A 20 15.95 -3.49 -4.93
N GLU A 21 14.99 -3.89 -4.09
CA GLU A 21 14.08 -4.98 -4.43
C GLU A 21 12.79 -4.43 -5.03
N LYS A 22 12.50 -4.90 -6.25
CA LYS A 22 11.23 -4.67 -6.93
C LYS A 22 10.43 -5.96 -6.92
N VAL A 23 9.14 -5.81 -6.73
CA VAL A 23 8.18 -6.90 -6.68
C VAL A 23 7.33 -6.83 -7.95
N THR A 24 7.19 -7.93 -8.69
CA THR A 24 6.43 -7.93 -9.95
C THR A 24 4.99 -8.43 -9.79
N SER A 25 4.72 -9.26 -8.80
CA SER A 25 3.36 -9.70 -8.42
C SER A 25 3.07 -9.51 -6.93
N PHE A 26 1.79 -9.34 -6.59
CA PHE A 26 1.36 -9.35 -5.18
C PHE A 26 1.64 -10.69 -4.48
N ASP A 27 1.73 -11.79 -5.23
CA ASP A 27 2.02 -13.12 -4.69
C ASP A 27 3.45 -13.22 -4.10
N GLU A 28 4.39 -12.41 -4.59
CA GLU A 28 5.79 -12.37 -4.12
C GLU A 28 5.93 -11.68 -2.75
N LEU A 29 4.89 -11.02 -2.26
CA LEU A 29 4.90 -10.27 -1.01
C LEU A 29 4.56 -11.12 0.22
N SER A 30 4.24 -12.41 0.03
CA SER A 30 3.85 -13.33 1.11
C SER A 30 2.76 -12.73 2.02
N LEU A 31 1.75 -12.13 1.39
CA LEU A 31 0.63 -11.52 2.10
C LEU A 31 -0.30 -12.57 2.71
N LYS A 32 -1.07 -12.18 3.71
CA LYS A 32 -2.18 -13.00 4.22
C LYS A 32 -3.13 -13.34 3.07
N GLN A 33 -3.61 -14.58 3.04
CA GLN A 33 -4.42 -15.09 1.93
C GLN A 33 -5.69 -14.24 1.72
N ASP A 34 -6.39 -13.89 2.79
CA ASP A 34 -7.60 -13.06 2.72
C ASP A 34 -7.29 -11.66 2.17
N LEU A 35 -6.15 -11.10 2.58
CA LEU A 35 -5.70 -9.81 2.05
C LEU A 35 -5.44 -9.90 0.55
N LEU A 36 -4.72 -10.93 0.10
CA LEU A 36 -4.41 -11.17 -1.31
C LEU A 36 -5.67 -11.34 -2.17
N LEU A 37 -6.67 -12.08 -1.67
CA LEU A 37 -7.98 -12.19 -2.32
C LEU A 37 -8.69 -10.84 -2.42
N GLY A 38 -8.64 -10.03 -1.36
CA GLY A 38 -9.14 -8.66 -1.37
C GLY A 38 -8.47 -7.77 -2.43
N ILE A 39 -7.15 -7.91 -2.63
CA ILE A 39 -6.41 -7.19 -3.68
C ILE A 39 -7.01 -7.46 -5.06
N TYR A 40 -7.16 -8.74 -5.39
CA TYR A 40 -7.66 -9.16 -6.69
C TYR A 40 -9.16 -8.85 -6.87
N ALA A 41 -9.97 -9.00 -5.82
CA ALA A 41 -11.40 -8.68 -5.85
C ALA A 41 -11.67 -7.18 -6.07
N TYR A 42 -10.80 -6.31 -5.58
CA TYR A 42 -10.86 -4.88 -5.85
C TYR A 42 -10.47 -4.52 -7.29
N GLY A 43 -9.84 -5.45 -8.02
CA GLY A 43 -9.43 -5.27 -9.42
C GLY A 43 -7.96 -4.91 -9.61
N TYR A 44 -7.12 -5.01 -8.57
CA TYR A 44 -5.67 -4.85 -8.74
C TYR A 44 -5.07 -6.14 -9.29
N GLN A 45 -4.64 -6.13 -10.55
CA GLN A 45 -3.99 -7.29 -11.19
C GLN A 45 -2.48 -7.30 -11.00
N SER A 46 -1.85 -6.13 -11.03
CA SER A 46 -0.40 -6.01 -10.90
C SER A 46 -0.02 -4.73 -10.16
N PRO A 47 1.04 -4.76 -9.34
CA PRO A 47 1.47 -3.61 -8.57
C PRO A 47 1.92 -2.45 -9.47
N SER A 48 1.45 -1.23 -9.15
CA SER A 48 1.92 0.00 -9.80
C SER A 48 3.40 0.27 -9.49
N ALA A 49 4.06 1.13 -10.28
CA ALA A 49 5.48 1.46 -10.12
C ALA A 49 5.89 1.77 -8.67
N ILE A 50 5.08 2.53 -7.92
CA ILE A 50 5.37 2.82 -6.50
C ILE A 50 5.08 1.62 -5.59
N GLN A 51 4.05 0.82 -5.87
CA GLN A 51 3.70 -0.37 -5.09
C GLN A 51 4.80 -1.43 -5.15
N GLN A 52 5.41 -1.63 -6.32
CA GLN A 52 6.48 -2.61 -6.56
C GLN A 52 7.68 -2.45 -5.62
N VAL A 53 7.95 -1.21 -5.19
CA VAL A 53 9.12 -0.86 -4.37
C VAL A 53 8.76 -0.51 -2.93
N ALA A 54 7.53 -0.03 -2.69
CA ALA A 54 7.13 0.48 -1.38
C ALA A 54 6.45 -0.55 -0.49
N ILE A 55 5.72 -1.54 -1.03
CA ILE A 55 4.95 -2.47 -0.19
C ILE A 55 5.88 -3.36 0.65
N LYS A 56 6.89 -3.97 0.02
CA LYS A 56 7.80 -4.90 0.70
C LYS A 56 8.54 -4.30 1.91
N PRO A 57 9.18 -3.12 1.82
CA PRO A 57 9.79 -2.50 3.00
C PRO A 57 8.74 -2.07 4.05
N ALA A 58 7.55 -1.64 3.63
CA ALA A 58 6.49 -1.21 4.54
C ALA A 58 5.90 -2.38 5.36
N ILE A 59 5.60 -3.53 4.74
CA ILE A 59 5.14 -4.73 5.47
C ILE A 59 6.22 -5.24 6.45
N SER A 60 7.49 -5.09 6.08
CA SER A 60 8.64 -5.43 6.92
C SER A 60 8.83 -4.47 8.11
N GLY A 61 8.02 -3.40 8.22
CA GLY A 61 8.07 -2.44 9.33
C GLY A 61 9.20 -1.44 9.23
N ARG A 62 9.77 -1.25 8.04
CA ARG A 62 10.77 -0.22 7.81
C ARG A 62 10.10 1.11 7.51
N ASP A 63 10.65 2.18 8.06
CA ASP A 63 10.23 3.54 7.72
C ASP A 63 10.39 3.80 6.22
N LEU A 64 9.36 4.37 5.62
CA LEU A 64 9.28 4.60 4.19
C LEU A 64 8.80 6.02 3.89
N LEU A 65 9.58 6.74 3.10
CA LEU A 65 9.20 8.01 2.49
C LEU A 65 8.86 7.75 1.01
N ALA A 66 7.57 7.69 0.69
CA ALA A 66 7.09 7.54 -0.68
C ALA A 66 6.60 8.88 -1.26
N GLN A 67 7.27 9.35 -2.29
CA GLN A 67 6.85 10.50 -3.09
C GLN A 67 6.33 10.00 -4.44
N ALA A 68 5.08 10.30 -4.76
CA ALA A 68 4.50 10.02 -6.08
C ALA A 68 3.34 10.99 -6.37
N GLN A 69 2.92 11.10 -7.62
CA GLN A 69 1.76 11.92 -8.02
C GLN A 69 0.42 11.29 -7.60
N SER A 70 -0.67 12.05 -7.65
CA SER A 70 -2.02 11.50 -7.41
C SER A 70 -2.34 10.41 -8.43
N GLY A 71 -3.18 9.43 -8.06
CA GLY A 71 -3.54 8.32 -8.95
C GLY A 71 -2.51 7.19 -9.10
N THR A 72 -1.30 7.31 -8.53
CA THR A 72 -0.25 6.29 -8.66
C THR A 72 -0.39 5.09 -7.72
N GLY A 73 -1.45 5.03 -6.91
CA GLY A 73 -1.74 3.88 -6.03
C GLY A 73 -1.15 3.95 -4.63
N LYS A 74 -0.67 5.12 -4.17
CA LYS A 74 -0.13 5.33 -2.81
C LYS A 74 -1.08 4.92 -1.69
N THR A 75 -2.38 5.19 -1.84
CA THR A 75 -3.39 4.83 -0.84
C THR A 75 -3.43 3.33 -0.61
N ALA A 76 -3.53 2.56 -1.71
CA ALA A 76 -3.49 1.11 -1.64
C ALA A 76 -2.15 0.60 -1.07
N THR A 77 -1.02 1.24 -1.39
CA THR A 77 0.30 0.86 -0.84
C THR A 77 0.29 0.83 0.69
N PHE A 78 -0.11 1.94 1.35
CA PHE A 78 -0.08 1.96 2.82
C PHE A 78 -1.24 1.16 3.42
N THR A 79 -2.43 1.12 2.80
CA THR A 79 -3.56 0.33 3.29
C THR A 79 -3.22 -1.16 3.31
N ILE A 80 -2.65 -1.71 2.23
CA ILE A 80 -2.19 -3.11 2.16
C ILE A 80 -1.12 -3.35 3.23
N SER A 81 -0.19 -2.43 3.38
CA SER A 81 0.91 -2.57 4.34
C SER A 81 0.42 -2.58 5.79
N ILE A 82 -0.58 -1.77 6.11
CA ILE A 82 -1.22 -1.72 7.43
C ILE A 82 -2.02 -3.01 7.68
N LEU A 83 -2.89 -3.41 6.75
CA LEU A 83 -3.74 -4.61 6.89
C LEU A 83 -2.91 -5.89 7.04
N GLN A 84 -1.77 -5.99 6.34
CA GLN A 84 -0.85 -7.11 6.49
C GLN A 84 -0.30 -7.22 7.92
N ARG A 85 -0.07 -6.09 8.59
CA ARG A 85 0.55 -6.02 9.93
C ARG A 85 -0.46 -6.04 11.08
N ILE A 86 -1.73 -5.71 10.84
CA ILE A 86 -2.77 -5.75 11.86
C ILE A 86 -2.96 -7.17 12.39
N ASP A 87 -3.04 -7.31 13.70
CA ASP A 87 -3.44 -8.53 14.39
C ASP A 87 -4.94 -8.47 14.67
N THR A 88 -5.72 -9.34 14.02
CA THR A 88 -7.19 -9.38 14.16
C THR A 88 -7.65 -9.95 15.50
N SER A 89 -6.76 -10.55 16.30
CA SER A 89 -7.09 -11.03 17.65
C SER A 89 -7.12 -9.92 18.69
N ILE A 90 -6.50 -8.77 18.40
CA ILE A 90 -6.37 -7.63 19.32
C ILE A 90 -7.37 -6.53 18.91
N ASN A 91 -8.41 -6.34 19.71
CA ASN A 91 -9.42 -5.31 19.49
C ASN A 91 -9.00 -3.94 20.06
N GLU A 92 -7.85 -3.44 19.61
CA GLU A 92 -7.30 -2.15 19.99
C GLU A 92 -6.83 -1.36 18.75
N THR A 93 -6.55 -0.07 18.91
CA THR A 93 -6.03 0.75 17.80
C THR A 93 -4.58 0.39 17.51
N GLN A 94 -4.31 -0.21 16.35
CA GLN A 94 -2.98 -0.69 15.96
C GLN A 94 -2.28 0.16 14.88
N ALA A 95 -3.02 1.05 14.21
CA ALA A 95 -2.50 1.92 13.16
C ALA A 95 -3.19 3.28 13.17
N LEU A 96 -2.43 4.33 12.89
CA LEU A 96 -2.92 5.70 12.76
C LEU A 96 -2.53 6.25 11.38
N VAL A 97 -3.51 6.71 10.61
CA VAL A 97 -3.30 7.39 9.34
C VAL A 97 -3.72 8.85 9.48
N LEU A 98 -2.79 9.77 9.23
CA LEU A 98 -3.05 11.20 9.26
C LEU A 98 -3.32 11.70 7.84
N ALA A 99 -4.35 12.51 7.68
CA ALA A 99 -4.71 13.15 6.42
C ALA A 99 -4.86 14.66 6.63
N PRO A 100 -4.51 15.49 5.63
CA PRO A 100 -4.53 16.95 5.78
C PRO A 100 -5.96 17.53 5.74
N THR A 101 -6.93 16.79 5.20
CA THR A 101 -8.34 17.20 5.15
C THR A 101 -9.28 16.06 5.52
N ARG A 102 -10.50 16.41 5.95
CA ARG A 102 -11.52 15.44 6.37
C ARG A 102 -12.04 14.61 5.20
N GLU A 103 -12.12 15.22 4.02
CA GLU A 103 -12.57 14.58 2.78
C GLU A 103 -11.57 13.50 2.35
N LEU A 104 -10.27 13.78 2.44
CA LEU A 104 -9.22 12.79 2.19
C LEU A 104 -9.24 11.68 3.24
N ALA A 105 -9.45 12.00 4.52
CA ALA A 105 -9.60 10.99 5.56
C ALA A 105 -10.77 10.03 5.25
N LYS A 106 -11.92 10.56 4.80
CA LYS A 106 -13.06 9.74 4.38
C LYS A 106 -12.76 8.87 3.17
N GLN A 107 -12.03 9.38 2.18
CA GLN A 107 -11.61 8.58 1.02
C GLN A 107 -10.71 7.43 1.43
N ILE A 108 -9.73 7.68 2.30
CA ILE A 108 -8.83 6.65 2.83
C ILE A 108 -9.60 5.61 3.63
N MET A 109 -10.55 6.05 4.46
CA MET A 109 -11.43 5.16 5.21
C MET A 109 -12.24 4.26 4.27
N ASN A 110 -12.87 4.80 3.23
CA ASN A 110 -13.65 4.01 2.28
C ASN A 110 -12.80 2.92 1.61
N VAL A 111 -11.58 3.25 1.18
CA VAL A 111 -10.65 2.25 0.63
C VAL A 111 -10.35 1.19 1.68
N SER A 112 -10.05 1.58 2.91
CA SER A 112 -9.71 0.61 3.98
C SER A 112 -10.90 -0.29 4.36
N THR A 113 -12.12 0.26 4.41
CA THR A 113 -13.34 -0.46 4.78
C THR A 113 -13.79 -1.43 3.69
N ILE A 114 -13.71 -1.05 2.41
CA ILE A 114 -14.07 -1.97 1.30
C ILE A 114 -13.24 -3.24 1.38
N TRP A 115 -11.96 -3.11 1.73
CA TRP A 115 -11.05 -4.23 1.86
C TRP A 115 -11.37 -5.13 3.05
N PHE A 116 -11.85 -4.55 4.14
CA PHE A 116 -12.27 -5.29 5.33
C PHE A 116 -13.62 -6.01 5.14
N LEU A 117 -14.59 -5.35 4.50
CA LEU A 117 -15.93 -5.88 4.31
C LEU A 117 -16.00 -6.97 3.23
N GLN A 118 -15.12 -6.96 2.24
CA GLN A 118 -15.08 -8.01 1.21
C GLN A 118 -14.51 -9.35 1.72
N ASN A 119 -13.86 -9.36 2.89
CA ASN A 119 -13.27 -10.56 3.49
C ASN A 119 -13.89 -10.94 4.86
N SER A 120 -14.93 -10.23 5.30
CA SER A 120 -15.69 -10.62 6.49
C SER A 120 -16.85 -11.54 6.07
N LEU A 121 -16.53 -12.78 5.67
CA LEU A 121 -17.45 -13.91 5.55
C LEU A 121 -16.82 -15.16 6.18
#